data_AF-A0AAU5A6P6-F1
#
_entry.id   AF-A0AAU5A6P6-F1
#
_cell.length_a   1.000
_cell.length_b   1.000
_cell.length_c   1.000
_cell.angle_alpha   90.00
_cell.angle_beta   90.00
_cell.angle_gamma   90.00
#
_symmetry.space_group_name_H-M   'P 1'
#
loop_
_entity.id
_entity.type
_entity.pdbx_description
1 polymer ?
#
loop_
_entity_poly.entity_id
_entity_poly.type
_entity_poly.pdbx_seq_one_letter_code
_entity_poly.pdbx_strand_id
1 'polypeptide(L)'
;MSLSPTDSSSSGRTPLARRSVLGAVAAAAAAPGLLALSSSASAAPARARALPGGGDLGPNVIVFDPSTSGIQAKLDQIFAQQETAQFGTGRYQLLFKPGTYSGLNAQLGFYTSIAGLGLSPDDTSINGDVTVDAGWFNGNATQNFWRSAENLALTPVNGTNRWAVAQAAPFRRMHIRGGLNLSPDGYGWASGGYIADSRIDGTVGPYSQQQWYTRDSFVGGWLNAVWNMVFSGVEGAPAQTFPNPPYTTLNTTPISREKPFLYLNGTEYRVFLPEKRVNARGTTWGNGTPRGTSLALTQFYVAKPGVTAATLNEALTQGLHLLLTPGIYHLDQPIQVNRANTVVLGLGYATLIPDNGVTALKVADVGGVRLAGFLIDAGPVNSATLLEVGPTGASADHSVNPTTVQDVFIRIGGAGAGKATTSMVINSRHTIIDHTWVWRADHGAGVGWETNRADYGVRVNGNDVLATGLFVEHFNKYDVQWYGQGGRTIFFQNEKAYDAPNQAAIQNGTMKGYAAYKVADSVTTHEAWGMGSYCYYNVNPAILQHHGFATPVNPNVKFHNIMVISLGGQGQYERVINDTGSPTSGSNTVPSVVTSYP
;
A
#
# COMPACT_ATOMS: atom_id res chain seq x y z
N MET A 1 -41.71 31.14 -44.54
CA MET A 1 -41.57 32.49 -43.94
C MET A 1 -40.28 32.46 -43.14
N SER A 2 -39.16 33.11 -43.51
CA SER A 2 -38.91 34.52 -43.87
C SER A 2 -39.11 35.47 -42.67
N LEU A 3 -38.19 36.38 -42.32
CA LEU A 3 -37.17 37.05 -43.16
C LEU A 3 -35.76 37.12 -42.53
N SER A 4 -34.76 37.31 -43.39
CA SER A 4 -33.37 37.74 -43.09
C SER A 4 -33.21 39.26 -43.28
N PRO A 5 -32.07 39.86 -42.91
CA PRO A 5 -31.05 40.26 -43.92
C PRO A 5 -29.64 39.65 -43.69
N THR A 6 -28.53 40.37 -43.94
CA THR A 6 -27.60 40.40 -45.11
C THR A 6 -26.36 41.23 -44.68
N ASP A 7 -25.11 41.10 -45.12
CA ASP A 7 -24.35 40.17 -45.99
C ASP A 7 -22.83 40.42 -45.68
N SER A 8 -21.77 39.81 -46.23
CA SER A 8 -21.45 38.88 -47.35
C SER A 8 -20.13 38.12 -46.98
N SER A 9 -19.22 37.57 -47.81
CA SER A 9 -18.95 37.50 -49.26
C SER A 9 -18.05 36.28 -49.63
N SER A 10 -17.45 36.30 -50.83
CA SER A 10 -16.51 35.36 -51.47
C SER A 10 -15.32 34.86 -50.64
N SER A 11 -14.91 33.58 -50.60
CA SER A 11 -14.84 32.47 -51.58
C SER A 11 -13.55 32.42 -52.44
N GLY A 12 -12.80 31.31 -52.37
CA GLY A 12 -11.72 30.98 -53.31
C GLY A 12 -10.95 29.70 -52.92
N ARG A 13 -10.79 28.75 -53.85
CA ARG A 13 -10.06 27.48 -53.62
C ARG A 13 -9.45 26.95 -54.93
N THR A 14 -8.24 26.38 -54.83
CA THR A 14 -7.62 25.40 -55.78
C THR A 14 -7.31 25.87 -57.23
N PRO A 15 -6.46 25.15 -58.01
CA PRO A 15 -5.15 24.57 -57.65
C PRO A 15 -4.08 24.62 -58.78
N LEU A 16 -2.90 24.00 -58.54
CA LEU A 16 -1.94 23.41 -59.52
C LEU A 16 -1.25 24.30 -60.59
N ALA A 17 0.09 24.21 -60.68
CA ALA A 17 0.81 23.62 -61.84
C ALA A 17 2.35 23.85 -61.77
N ARG A 18 3.11 23.00 -62.49
CA ARG A 18 4.57 23.14 -62.68
C ARG A 18 4.89 24.07 -63.87
N ARG A 19 6.05 24.74 -63.83
CA ARG A 19 6.91 24.91 -65.02
C ARG A 19 8.39 25.07 -64.63
N SER A 20 9.25 24.71 -65.55
CA SER A 20 10.73 24.72 -65.49
C SER A 20 11.27 25.44 -66.73
N VAL A 21 12.59 25.76 -66.77
CA VAL A 21 13.51 25.80 -67.94
C VAL A 21 14.59 26.89 -67.78
N LEU A 22 15.87 26.49 -67.92
CA LEU A 22 17.11 27.23 -68.28
C LEU A 22 17.45 28.57 -67.56
N GLY A 23 18.71 28.98 -67.41
CA GLY A 23 19.99 28.32 -67.76
C GLY A 23 21.02 29.30 -68.33
N ALA A 24 22.20 29.40 -67.71
CA ALA A 24 23.33 30.18 -68.23
C ALA A 24 24.67 29.57 -67.75
N VAL A 25 25.71 29.66 -68.59
CA VAL A 25 27.06 29.15 -68.31
C VAL A 25 28.06 30.32 -68.40
N ALA A 26 28.96 30.41 -67.43
CA ALA A 26 30.16 31.24 -67.51
C ALA A 26 31.32 30.46 -66.87
N ALA A 27 32.50 30.48 -67.52
CA ALA A 27 33.69 29.75 -67.08
C ALA A 27 34.82 30.73 -66.74
N ALA A 28 35.60 30.44 -65.71
CA ALA A 28 36.81 31.18 -65.37
C ALA A 28 37.87 30.28 -64.72
N ALA A 29 39.10 30.43 -65.23
CA ALA A 29 40.44 30.01 -64.77
C ALA A 29 40.63 29.13 -63.50
N ALA A 30 41.66 28.27 -63.58
CA ALA A 30 42.09 27.37 -62.51
C ALA A 30 43.20 27.96 -61.61
N ALA A 31 43.26 27.50 -60.36
CA ALA A 31 44.46 27.53 -59.50
C ALA A 31 44.46 26.30 -58.58
N PRO A 32 45.56 25.53 -58.45
CA PRO A 32 45.60 24.30 -57.67
C PRO A 32 45.81 24.57 -56.17
N GLY A 33 44.74 24.96 -55.48
CA GLY A 33 44.73 25.06 -54.01
C GLY A 33 44.56 23.68 -53.36
N LEU A 34 45.55 23.24 -52.57
CA LEU A 34 45.48 22.03 -51.73
C LEU A 34 44.54 22.24 -50.53
N LEU A 35 43.23 22.27 -50.79
CA LEU A 35 42.19 22.20 -49.77
C LEU A 35 42.08 20.77 -49.27
N ALA A 36 42.62 20.51 -48.09
CA ALA A 36 42.34 19.27 -47.36
C ALA A 36 40.83 19.22 -47.05
N LEU A 37 40.13 18.29 -47.70
CA LEU A 37 38.72 18.00 -47.40
C LEU A 37 38.63 17.37 -46.01
N SER A 38 38.50 18.21 -44.99
CA SER A 38 38.12 17.82 -43.64
C SER A 38 36.71 17.28 -43.65
N SER A 39 36.58 15.98 -43.96
CA SER A 39 35.32 15.25 -43.85
C SER A 39 34.77 15.43 -42.45
N SER A 40 33.68 16.19 -42.33
CA SER A 40 32.95 16.37 -41.09
C SER A 40 32.35 15.01 -40.71
N ALA A 41 33.09 14.26 -39.90
CA ALA A 41 32.66 12.98 -39.37
C ALA A 41 31.34 13.20 -38.63
N SER A 42 30.24 12.77 -39.24
CA SER A 42 28.93 12.80 -38.61
C SER A 42 29.00 11.88 -37.39
N ALA A 43 29.13 12.49 -36.21
CA ALA A 43 29.22 11.75 -34.97
C ALA A 43 27.93 10.94 -34.83
N ALA A 44 28.05 9.61 -34.94
CA ALA A 44 26.94 8.72 -34.66
C ALA A 44 26.40 9.07 -33.26
N PRO A 45 25.07 9.23 -33.10
CA PRO A 45 24.50 9.65 -31.82
C PRO A 45 24.99 8.69 -30.75
N ALA A 46 25.67 9.24 -29.73
CA ALA A 46 26.28 8.45 -28.69
C ALA A 46 25.20 7.56 -28.07
N ARG A 47 25.30 6.23 -28.24
CA ARG A 47 24.35 5.29 -27.65
C ARG A 47 24.33 5.54 -26.15
N ALA A 48 23.17 5.97 -25.65
CA ALA A 48 22.95 6.09 -24.21
C ALA A 48 23.38 4.78 -23.55
N ARG A 49 24.29 4.87 -22.59
CA ARG A 49 24.85 3.69 -21.94
C ARG A 49 23.73 3.05 -21.12
N ALA A 50 23.39 1.81 -21.45
CA ALA A 50 22.39 1.04 -20.72
C ALA A 50 22.66 1.11 -19.21
N LEU A 51 21.60 1.33 -18.44
CA LEU A 51 21.65 1.49 -17.00
C LEU A 51 22.09 0.15 -16.37
N PRO A 52 23.06 0.15 -15.45
CA PRO A 52 23.47 -1.07 -14.79
C PRO A 52 22.36 -1.59 -13.88
N GLY A 53 22.09 -2.89 -13.96
CA GLY A 53 21.33 -3.59 -12.93
C GLY A 53 22.25 -4.03 -11.79
N GLY A 54 21.73 -4.04 -10.57
CA GLY A 54 22.45 -4.33 -9.34
C GLY A 54 23.35 -3.19 -8.84
N GLY A 55 24.22 -3.52 -7.89
CA GLY A 55 25.11 -2.58 -7.21
C GLY A 55 24.91 -2.56 -5.69
N ASP A 56 25.62 -1.64 -5.03
CA ASP A 56 25.45 -1.35 -3.60
C ASP A 56 24.02 -0.90 -3.28
N LEU A 57 23.49 -1.31 -2.11
CA LEU A 57 22.14 -0.99 -1.64
C LEU A 57 22.02 0.38 -0.94
N GLY A 58 23.13 1.09 -0.72
CA GLY A 58 23.16 2.45 -0.17
C GLY A 58 23.24 2.49 1.36
N PRO A 59 23.61 3.66 1.93
CA PRO A 59 24.00 3.80 3.34
C PRO A 59 22.86 3.55 4.34
N ASN A 60 21.61 3.56 3.88
CA ASN A 60 20.43 3.35 4.70
C ASN A 60 20.00 1.87 4.79
N VAL A 61 20.71 0.98 4.09
CA VAL A 61 20.55 -0.48 4.18
C VAL A 61 21.68 -1.04 5.04
N ILE A 62 21.39 -1.31 6.30
CA ILE A 62 22.36 -1.81 7.29
C ILE A 62 22.30 -3.33 7.29
N VAL A 63 23.41 -3.97 6.91
CA VAL A 63 23.50 -5.44 6.78
C VAL A 63 24.38 -6.00 7.88
N PHE A 64 23.80 -6.84 8.75
CA PHE A 64 24.48 -7.55 9.82
C PHE A 64 24.68 -9.02 9.47
N ASP A 65 25.77 -9.62 9.92
CA ASP A 65 25.97 -11.07 9.98
C ASP A 65 26.31 -11.52 11.41
N PRO A 66 26.26 -12.82 11.73
CA PRO A 66 26.51 -13.30 13.11
C PRO A 66 27.89 -12.96 13.68
N SER A 67 28.85 -12.51 12.84
CA SER A 67 30.18 -12.07 13.28
C SER A 67 30.31 -10.56 13.47
N THR A 68 29.28 -9.79 13.08
CA THR A 68 29.27 -8.34 13.15
C THR A 68 29.22 -7.88 14.61
N SER A 69 30.19 -7.07 15.04
CA SER A 69 30.22 -6.53 16.40
C SER A 69 29.30 -5.32 16.55
N GLY A 70 28.81 -5.07 17.78
CA GLY A 70 28.05 -3.86 18.11
C GLY A 70 26.62 -3.77 17.53
N ILE A 71 26.04 -4.88 17.07
CA ILE A 71 24.68 -4.91 16.45
C ILE A 71 23.66 -4.19 17.33
N GLN A 72 23.55 -4.54 18.61
CA GLN A 72 22.57 -3.92 19.53
C GLN A 72 22.74 -2.40 19.59
N ALA A 73 23.97 -1.90 19.81
CA ALA A 73 24.23 -0.46 19.85
C ALA A 73 23.88 0.26 18.52
N LYS A 74 23.95 -0.44 17.38
CA LYS A 74 23.50 0.10 16.08
C LYS A 74 21.99 0.08 15.92
N LEU A 75 21.29 -0.92 16.48
CA LEU A 75 19.83 -0.95 16.58
C LEU A 75 19.33 0.19 17.49
N ASP A 76 19.91 0.33 18.69
CA ASP A 76 19.60 1.38 19.66
C ASP A 76 19.82 2.79 19.05
N GLN A 77 20.92 2.99 18.30
CA GLN A 77 21.18 4.26 17.62
C GLN A 77 20.07 4.62 16.62
N ILE A 78 19.59 3.65 15.84
CA ILE A 78 18.53 3.89 14.84
C ILE A 78 17.18 4.05 15.53
N PHE A 79 16.90 3.27 16.58
CA PHE A 79 15.70 3.43 17.39
C PHE A 79 15.61 4.84 17.99
N ALA A 80 16.66 5.32 18.66
CA ALA A 80 16.70 6.66 19.25
C ALA A 80 16.58 7.81 18.22
N GLN A 81 16.89 7.56 16.95
CA GLN A 81 16.65 8.51 15.85
C GLN A 81 15.22 8.46 15.31
N GLN A 82 14.56 7.30 15.37
CA GLN A 82 13.32 7.02 14.66
C GLN A 82 12.09 6.85 15.57
N GLU A 83 12.26 6.69 16.88
CA GLU A 83 11.17 6.41 17.85
C GLU A 83 10.06 7.48 17.77
N THR A 84 10.43 8.76 17.89
CA THR A 84 9.52 9.91 17.83
C THR A 84 9.42 10.56 16.44
N ALA A 85 10.15 10.03 15.44
CA ALA A 85 10.30 10.66 14.13
C ALA A 85 9.11 10.43 13.18
N GLN A 86 7.88 10.56 13.67
CA GLN A 86 6.64 10.21 12.96
C GLN A 86 6.56 10.82 11.55
N PHE A 87 6.90 12.10 11.37
CA PHE A 87 6.95 12.77 10.07
C PHE A 87 8.38 13.07 9.60
N GLY A 88 9.37 12.39 10.17
CA GLY A 88 10.78 12.53 9.83
C GLY A 88 11.15 11.99 8.44
N THR A 89 12.31 12.41 7.94
CA THR A 89 12.85 12.01 6.64
C THR A 89 13.74 10.76 6.70
N GLY A 90 14.15 10.32 7.90
CA GLY A 90 14.91 9.10 8.10
C GLY A 90 14.14 7.85 7.62
N ARG A 91 14.85 6.95 6.95
CA ARG A 91 14.35 5.71 6.33
C ARG A 91 15.42 4.65 6.49
N TYR A 92 15.10 3.49 7.06
CA TYR A 92 16.10 2.46 7.36
C TYR A 92 15.61 1.05 7.03
N GLN A 93 16.46 0.29 6.35
CA GLN A 93 16.33 -1.15 6.23
C GLN A 93 17.45 -1.82 7.02
N LEU A 94 17.06 -2.67 7.95
CA LEU A 94 17.92 -3.56 8.72
C LEU A 94 17.82 -4.94 8.07
N LEU A 95 18.95 -5.55 7.72
CA LEU A 95 19.03 -6.86 7.09
C LEU A 95 19.96 -7.77 7.87
N PHE A 96 19.51 -8.98 8.16
CA PHE A 96 20.25 -10.00 8.91
C PHE A 96 20.58 -11.16 7.96
N LYS A 97 21.86 -11.46 7.72
CA LYS A 97 22.29 -12.63 6.93
C LYS A 97 21.82 -13.94 7.59
N PRO A 98 21.72 -15.06 6.85
CA PRO A 98 21.49 -16.37 7.43
C PRO A 98 22.48 -16.71 8.57
N GLY A 99 21.97 -17.33 9.63
CA GLY A 99 22.69 -17.64 10.86
C GLY A 99 21.86 -17.35 12.12
N THR A 100 22.54 -17.39 13.27
CA THR A 100 21.93 -17.18 14.59
C THR A 100 22.54 -15.99 15.30
N TYR A 101 21.69 -15.13 15.85
CA TYR A 101 22.03 -13.96 16.66
C TYR A 101 21.45 -14.16 18.08
N SER A 102 22.08 -13.60 19.10
CA SER A 102 21.66 -13.78 20.50
C SER A 102 21.82 -12.51 21.32
N GLY A 103 20.91 -12.28 22.27
CA GLY A 103 20.97 -11.14 23.18
C GLY A 103 20.58 -9.80 22.54
N LEU A 104 19.75 -9.83 21.50
CA LEU A 104 19.26 -8.63 20.82
C LEU A 104 17.83 -8.27 21.25
N ASN A 105 17.55 -6.98 21.37
CA ASN A 105 16.20 -6.42 21.39
C ASN A 105 16.12 -5.33 20.31
N ALA A 106 15.65 -5.70 19.13
CA ALA A 106 15.52 -4.81 17.98
C ALA A 106 14.24 -3.97 18.12
N GLN A 107 14.30 -2.91 18.93
CA GLN A 107 13.23 -1.93 19.03
C GLN A 107 13.08 -1.15 17.71
N LEU A 108 11.89 -1.08 17.13
CA LEU A 108 11.64 -0.41 15.84
C LEU A 108 10.87 0.90 16.01
N GLY A 109 11.51 2.00 15.64
CA GLY A 109 10.88 3.31 15.47
C GLY A 109 10.14 3.42 14.13
N PHE A 110 9.71 4.63 13.76
CA PHE A 110 9.11 4.91 12.46
C PHE A 110 10.05 4.60 11.29
N TYR A 111 9.48 4.32 10.13
CA TYR A 111 10.14 4.03 8.85
C TYR A 111 11.32 3.05 8.92
N THR A 112 11.24 2.10 9.85
CA THR A 112 12.26 1.09 10.08
C THR A 112 11.71 -0.26 9.68
N SER A 113 12.37 -0.90 8.72
CA SER A 113 12.06 -2.25 8.28
C SER A 113 13.19 -3.19 8.73
N ILE A 114 12.86 -4.33 9.33
CA ILE A 114 13.82 -5.37 9.70
C ILE A 114 13.48 -6.66 8.98
N ALA A 115 14.48 -7.31 8.36
CA ALA A 115 14.26 -8.58 7.68
C ALA A 115 15.46 -9.53 7.72
N GLY A 116 15.16 -10.83 7.66
CA GLY A 116 16.15 -11.87 7.44
C GLY A 116 16.39 -12.10 5.94
N LEU A 117 17.63 -12.39 5.58
CA LEU A 117 18.08 -12.69 4.21
C LEU A 117 18.09 -14.20 3.91
N GLY A 118 17.43 -15.00 4.73
CA GLY A 118 17.10 -16.40 4.45
C GLY A 118 16.15 -16.60 3.28
N LEU A 119 16.02 -17.83 2.78
CA LEU A 119 14.88 -18.22 1.97
C LEU A 119 13.71 -18.70 2.85
N SER A 120 14.00 -19.18 4.06
CA SER A 120 13.06 -19.50 5.14
C SER A 120 13.32 -18.59 6.36
N PRO A 121 12.31 -18.30 7.21
CA PRO A 121 12.53 -17.53 8.45
C PRO A 121 13.53 -18.18 9.40
N ASP A 122 13.51 -19.52 9.48
CA ASP A 122 14.42 -20.30 10.33
C ASP A 122 15.89 -20.23 9.89
N ASP A 123 16.18 -19.78 8.66
CA ASP A 123 17.55 -19.54 8.21
C ASP A 123 18.18 -18.32 8.94
N THR A 124 17.37 -17.41 9.48
CA THR A 124 17.82 -16.20 10.20
C THR A 124 17.14 -16.12 11.57
N SER A 125 17.79 -16.69 12.58
CA SER A 125 17.25 -16.84 13.94
C SER A 125 17.80 -15.78 14.90
N ILE A 126 16.94 -15.10 15.65
CA ILE A 126 17.32 -14.19 16.74
C ILE A 126 16.83 -14.78 18.07
N ASN A 127 17.74 -15.07 18.99
CA ASN A 127 17.43 -15.40 20.38
C ASN A 127 17.38 -14.08 21.16
N GLY A 128 16.18 -13.54 21.28
CA GLY A 128 15.93 -12.12 21.43
C GLY A 128 14.64 -11.72 20.73
N ASP A 129 14.42 -10.41 20.66
CA ASP A 129 13.11 -9.81 20.36
C ASP A 129 13.20 -8.80 19.22
N VAL A 130 12.09 -8.62 18.49
CA VAL A 130 11.86 -7.55 17.52
C VAL A 130 10.65 -6.77 18.00
N THR A 131 10.91 -5.64 18.65
CA THR A 131 9.96 -5.01 19.56
C THR A 131 9.35 -3.75 18.96
N VAL A 132 8.05 -3.59 19.13
CA VAL A 132 7.39 -2.28 19.09
C VAL A 132 6.61 -2.11 20.39
N ASP A 133 6.79 -0.97 21.03
CA ASP A 133 6.01 -0.52 22.19
C ASP A 133 5.64 0.96 22.04
N ALA A 134 4.90 1.53 22.99
CA ALA A 134 4.34 2.88 22.91
C ALA A 134 4.91 3.86 23.94
N GLY A 135 6.14 3.63 24.42
CA GLY A 135 6.79 4.49 25.43
C GLY A 135 6.80 5.98 25.06
N TRP A 136 7.20 6.29 23.82
CA TRP A 136 7.21 7.65 23.25
C TRP A 136 5.88 8.40 23.31
N PHE A 137 4.76 7.69 23.39
CA PHE A 137 3.41 8.25 23.46
C PHE A 137 2.62 7.74 24.69
N ASN A 138 3.34 7.52 25.79
CA ASN A 138 2.78 7.20 27.12
C ASN A 138 1.87 5.94 27.14
N GLY A 139 2.25 4.90 26.38
CA GLY A 139 1.50 3.65 26.28
C GLY A 139 0.38 3.65 25.23
N ASN A 140 0.13 4.76 24.54
CA ASN A 140 -0.82 4.82 23.44
C ASN A 140 -0.18 4.39 22.10
N ALA A 141 -0.51 3.20 21.61
CA ALA A 141 0.04 2.64 20.37
C ALA A 141 -0.72 3.09 19.10
N THR A 142 -1.78 3.89 19.18
CA THR A 142 -2.58 4.33 18.01
C THR A 142 -1.81 5.11 16.94
N GLN A 143 -0.57 5.53 17.22
CA GLN A 143 0.31 6.18 16.24
C GLN A 143 1.56 5.35 15.87
N ASN A 144 1.65 4.07 16.26
CA ASN A 144 2.78 3.19 15.93
C ASN A 144 2.71 2.67 14.48
N PHE A 145 2.81 3.60 13.52
CA PHE A 145 2.74 3.36 12.09
C PHE A 145 4.11 3.01 11.47
N TRP A 146 4.06 2.65 10.18
CA TRP A 146 5.17 2.69 9.22
C TRP A 146 6.45 1.95 9.66
N ARG A 147 6.33 0.72 10.14
CA ARG A 147 7.48 -0.15 10.49
C ARG A 147 7.16 -1.62 10.19
N SER A 148 8.15 -2.43 9.84
CA SER A 148 7.88 -3.80 9.34
C SER A 148 8.88 -4.84 9.81
N ALA A 149 8.42 -6.07 10.02
CA ALA A 149 9.23 -7.24 10.31
C ALA A 149 8.93 -8.34 9.28
N GLU A 150 9.98 -8.92 8.67
CA GLU A 150 9.83 -9.93 7.62
C GLU A 150 10.88 -11.06 7.67
N ASN A 151 10.48 -12.31 7.45
CA ASN A 151 11.39 -13.43 7.16
C ASN A 151 12.45 -13.69 8.25
N LEU A 152 12.02 -13.71 9.52
CA LEU A 152 12.87 -13.97 10.70
C LEU A 152 12.25 -15.01 11.63
N ALA A 153 13.09 -15.84 12.25
CA ALA A 153 12.71 -16.66 13.40
C ALA A 153 13.14 -15.98 14.71
N LEU A 154 12.23 -15.83 15.67
CA LEU A 154 12.49 -15.22 16.98
C LEU A 154 12.28 -16.25 18.09
N THR A 155 13.22 -16.26 19.05
CA THR A 155 13.10 -16.96 20.33
C THR A 155 13.09 -15.88 21.44
N PRO A 156 11.91 -15.32 21.81
CA PRO A 156 11.81 -14.13 22.67
C PRO A 156 12.37 -14.37 24.08
N VAL A 157 13.03 -13.38 24.69
CA VAL A 157 13.78 -13.60 25.97
C VAL A 157 12.91 -14.03 27.16
N ASN A 158 11.63 -13.66 27.15
CA ASN A 158 10.63 -14.03 28.15
C ASN A 158 9.58 -15.03 27.62
N GLY A 159 9.77 -15.54 26.39
CA GLY A 159 8.83 -16.41 25.69
C GLY A 159 7.65 -15.69 24.99
N THR A 160 7.59 -14.37 24.95
CA THR A 160 6.56 -13.60 24.21
C THR A 160 7.10 -12.28 23.61
N ASN A 161 7.19 -12.21 22.28
CA ASN A 161 7.59 -10.99 21.56
C ASN A 161 6.47 -9.93 21.64
N ARG A 162 6.80 -8.63 21.68
CA ARG A 162 5.80 -7.53 21.63
C ARG A 162 5.84 -6.77 20.30
N TRP A 163 4.69 -6.71 19.62
CA TRP A 163 4.49 -5.98 18.35
C TRP A 163 3.30 -5.01 18.49
N ALA A 164 3.44 -4.00 19.35
CA ALA A 164 2.40 -3.03 19.69
C ALA A 164 2.22 -1.95 18.62
N VAL A 165 1.63 -2.33 17.48
CA VAL A 165 1.52 -1.47 16.29
C VAL A 165 0.10 -0.97 16.03
N ALA A 166 0.01 0.01 15.13
CA ALA A 166 -1.23 0.46 14.50
C ALA A 166 -1.22 0.10 12.99
N GLN A 167 -1.86 0.90 12.15
CA GLN A 167 -1.95 0.71 10.70
C GLN A 167 -0.57 0.76 10.00
N ALA A 168 -0.49 0.17 8.80
CA ALA A 168 0.72 0.11 7.96
C ALA A 168 1.97 -0.47 8.63
N ALA A 169 1.79 -1.46 9.51
CA ALA A 169 2.87 -2.11 10.24
C ALA A 169 2.88 -3.65 10.07
N PRO A 170 3.27 -4.15 8.88
CA PRO A 170 3.14 -5.56 8.51
C PRO A 170 4.12 -6.46 9.26
N PHE A 171 3.59 -7.60 9.71
CA PHE A 171 4.33 -8.71 10.29
C PHE A 171 4.21 -9.92 9.36
N ARG A 172 5.16 -10.10 8.45
CA ARG A 172 5.08 -11.10 7.38
C ARG A 172 6.11 -12.19 7.55
N ARG A 173 5.75 -13.43 7.24
CA ARG A 173 6.73 -14.52 7.09
C ARG A 173 7.61 -14.67 8.35
N MET A 174 7.03 -14.56 9.54
CA MET A 174 7.74 -14.64 10.82
C MET A 174 7.58 -16.02 11.45
N HIS A 175 8.58 -16.51 12.17
CA HIS A 175 8.47 -17.69 13.02
C HIS A 175 8.73 -17.32 14.48
N ILE A 176 7.67 -17.25 15.30
CA ILE A 176 7.76 -16.88 16.71
C ILE A 176 7.68 -18.14 17.55
N ARG A 177 8.83 -18.54 18.11
CA ARG A 177 8.99 -19.72 18.97
C ARG A 177 8.58 -19.38 20.40
N GLY A 178 7.32 -18.96 20.55
CA GLY A 178 6.74 -18.37 21.75
C GLY A 178 5.40 -17.68 21.45
N GLY A 179 4.90 -16.90 22.41
CA GLY A 179 3.73 -16.05 22.22
C GLY A 179 4.04 -14.76 21.44
N LEU A 180 2.98 -14.06 21.03
CA LEU A 180 3.06 -12.74 20.39
C LEU A 180 2.03 -11.79 21.01
N ASN A 181 2.51 -10.81 21.78
CA ASN A 181 1.68 -9.75 22.35
C ASN A 181 1.57 -8.59 21.34
N LEU A 182 0.35 -8.18 21.01
CA LEU A 182 0.08 -7.09 20.07
C LEU A 182 -0.30 -5.78 20.77
N SER A 183 -0.36 -5.78 22.10
CA SER A 183 -0.65 -4.61 22.93
C SER A 183 0.63 -3.91 23.41
N PRO A 184 0.63 -2.58 23.56
CA PRO A 184 1.65 -1.87 24.32
C PRO A 184 1.64 -2.32 25.78
N ASP A 185 2.68 -1.97 26.53
CA ASP A 185 2.67 -2.10 27.99
C ASP A 185 1.51 -1.29 28.61
N GLY A 186 0.95 -1.78 29.72
CA GLY A 186 -0.21 -1.16 30.37
C GLY A 186 -1.56 -1.23 29.63
N TYR A 187 -1.65 -1.88 28.46
CA TYR A 187 -2.90 -2.06 27.68
C TYR A 187 -3.56 -0.75 27.19
N GLY A 188 -2.76 0.26 26.86
CA GLY A 188 -3.26 1.48 26.18
C GLY A 188 -3.86 1.20 24.80
N TRP A 189 -4.49 2.22 24.20
CA TRP A 189 -5.18 2.09 22.91
C TRP A 189 -4.24 1.65 21.78
N ALA A 190 -4.73 0.77 20.90
CA ALA A 190 -3.99 0.29 19.74
C ALA A 190 -4.96 -0.05 18.59
N SER A 191 -4.57 0.30 17.34
CA SER A 191 -5.42 0.19 16.14
C SER A 191 -4.68 -0.53 15.00
N GLY A 192 -4.17 -1.72 15.30
CA GLY A 192 -3.57 -2.62 14.33
C GLY A 192 -4.60 -3.26 13.39
N GLY A 193 -4.23 -4.23 12.57
CA GLY A 193 -2.88 -4.72 12.31
C GLY A 193 -2.92 -5.90 11.35
N TYR A 194 -1.75 -6.33 10.88
CA TYR A 194 -1.64 -7.28 9.78
C TYR A 194 -0.57 -8.34 10.03
N ILE A 195 -0.97 -9.61 10.04
CA ILE A 195 -0.09 -10.79 10.04
C ILE A 195 -0.35 -11.63 8.79
N ALA A 196 0.70 -12.05 8.09
CA ALA A 196 0.59 -13.02 6.99
C ALA A 196 1.78 -13.97 6.90
N ASP A 197 1.57 -15.14 6.28
CA ASP A 197 2.61 -16.17 6.02
C ASP A 197 3.41 -16.58 7.27
N SER A 198 2.86 -16.39 8.48
CA SER A 198 3.63 -16.48 9.73
C SER A 198 3.23 -17.68 10.58
N ARG A 199 4.15 -18.14 11.44
CA ARG A 199 3.92 -19.19 12.44
C ARG A 199 4.22 -18.62 13.82
N ILE A 200 3.24 -18.65 14.71
CA ILE A 200 3.38 -18.32 16.13
C ILE A 200 3.12 -19.62 16.89
N ASP A 201 4.13 -20.19 17.54
CA ASP A 201 4.02 -21.47 18.24
C ASP A 201 3.14 -21.38 19.49
N GLY A 202 3.15 -20.23 20.16
CA GLY A 202 2.32 -19.93 21.31
C GLY A 202 1.02 -19.20 20.96
N THR A 203 0.45 -18.54 21.98
CA THR A 203 -0.77 -17.74 21.85
C THR A 203 -0.45 -16.34 21.34
N VAL A 204 -1.26 -15.84 20.38
CA VAL A 204 -1.31 -14.42 20.03
C VAL A 204 -2.25 -13.71 21.01
N GLY A 205 -1.78 -12.62 21.64
CA GLY A 205 -2.52 -11.82 22.61
C GLY A 205 -2.79 -10.40 22.10
N PRO A 206 -4.01 -10.10 21.60
CA PRO A 206 -4.36 -8.74 21.16
C PRO A 206 -4.59 -7.75 22.31
N TYR A 207 -5.16 -8.22 23.42
CA TYR A 207 -5.60 -7.43 24.57
C TYR A 207 -6.45 -6.21 24.19
N SER A 208 -5.88 -5.01 24.15
CA SER A 208 -6.55 -3.73 23.85
C SER A 208 -6.67 -3.41 22.35
N GLN A 209 -6.04 -4.20 21.47
CA GLN A 209 -6.11 -4.02 20.01
C GLN A 209 -7.56 -4.05 19.51
N GLN A 210 -8.00 -2.94 18.91
CA GLN A 210 -9.37 -2.75 18.42
C GLN A 210 -9.79 -3.81 17.38
N GLN A 211 -8.93 -4.04 16.39
CA GLN A 211 -9.15 -4.99 15.31
C GLN A 211 -7.82 -5.63 14.87
N TRP A 212 -7.90 -6.70 14.07
CA TRP A 212 -6.73 -7.31 13.44
C TRP A 212 -7.11 -8.16 12.22
N TYR A 213 -6.19 -8.27 11.25
CA TYR A 213 -6.26 -9.24 10.18
C TYR A 213 -5.07 -10.20 10.21
N THR A 214 -5.37 -11.50 10.23
CA THR A 214 -4.37 -12.57 10.08
C THR A 214 -4.73 -13.43 8.88
N ARG A 215 -3.80 -13.69 7.96
CA ARG A 215 -4.03 -14.66 6.87
C ARG A 215 -2.92 -15.68 6.69
N ASP A 216 -3.30 -16.83 6.12
CA ASP A 216 -2.38 -17.88 5.64
C ASP A 216 -1.21 -18.16 6.60
N SER A 217 -1.55 -18.39 7.87
CA SER A 217 -0.63 -18.43 9.00
C SER A 217 -0.98 -19.58 9.95
N PHE A 218 -0.10 -19.89 10.89
CA PHE A 218 -0.35 -20.79 12.01
C PHE A 218 -0.25 -20.00 13.32
N VAL A 219 -1.18 -20.24 14.25
CA VAL A 219 -1.10 -19.78 15.64
C VAL A 219 -1.35 -20.95 16.60
N GLY A 220 -0.57 -21.07 17.68
CA GLY A 220 -0.84 -22.04 18.74
C GLY A 220 -2.14 -21.74 19.52
N GLY A 221 -2.55 -20.46 19.53
CA GLY A 221 -3.85 -20.02 19.99
C GLY A 221 -4.06 -18.52 19.79
N TRP A 222 -5.26 -18.03 20.12
CA TRP A 222 -5.62 -16.60 20.04
C TRP A 222 -6.43 -16.20 21.28
N LEU A 223 -5.99 -15.17 21.99
CA LEU A 223 -6.46 -14.87 23.36
C LEU A 223 -7.85 -14.24 23.44
N ASN A 224 -8.08 -13.16 22.69
CA ASN A 224 -9.31 -12.35 22.80
C ASN A 224 -9.61 -11.56 21.50
N ALA A 225 -10.75 -10.87 21.51
CA ALA A 225 -11.11 -9.85 20.53
C ALA A 225 -11.64 -8.59 21.23
N VAL A 226 -11.67 -7.47 20.52
CA VAL A 226 -12.28 -6.20 20.97
C VAL A 226 -13.45 -5.84 20.05
N TRP A 227 -13.19 -5.45 18.79
CA TRP A 227 -14.26 -5.12 17.84
C TRP A 227 -14.27 -6.00 16.58
N ASN A 228 -13.14 -6.22 15.91
CA ASN A 228 -13.12 -6.93 14.61
C ASN A 228 -11.85 -7.78 14.41
N MET A 229 -11.89 -9.05 14.80
CA MET A 229 -10.75 -9.96 14.63
C MET A 229 -11.00 -10.94 13.48
N VAL A 230 -10.25 -10.81 12.38
CA VAL A 230 -10.55 -11.46 11.10
C VAL A 230 -9.42 -12.41 10.68
N PHE A 231 -9.81 -13.61 10.25
CA PHE A 231 -8.92 -14.68 9.83
C PHE A 231 -9.31 -15.23 8.46
N SER A 232 -8.34 -15.46 7.57
CA SER A 232 -8.56 -16.35 6.41
C SER A 232 -7.35 -17.25 6.14
N GLY A 233 -7.58 -18.55 5.95
CA GLY A 233 -6.46 -19.49 5.76
C GLY A 233 -5.60 -19.73 7.00
N VAL A 234 -6.09 -19.40 8.20
CA VAL A 234 -5.30 -19.51 9.44
C VAL A 234 -5.55 -20.84 10.14
N GLU A 235 -4.46 -21.51 10.50
CA GLU A 235 -4.41 -22.72 11.32
C GLU A 235 -4.32 -22.33 12.79
N GLY A 236 -5.11 -22.99 13.65
CA GLY A 236 -5.27 -22.64 15.07
C GLY A 236 -6.08 -21.36 15.36
N ALA A 237 -6.61 -20.69 14.33
CA ALA A 237 -7.54 -19.58 14.53
C ALA A 237 -8.84 -20.01 15.24
N PRO A 238 -9.45 -19.11 16.04
CA PRO A 238 -10.72 -19.39 16.70
C PRO A 238 -11.85 -19.57 15.68
N ALA A 239 -12.89 -20.31 16.04
CA ALA A 239 -14.06 -20.51 15.20
C ALA A 239 -14.82 -19.19 14.92
N GLN A 240 -15.66 -19.21 13.89
CA GLN A 240 -16.58 -18.11 13.57
C GLN A 240 -17.58 -17.91 14.73
N THR A 241 -17.53 -16.77 15.42
CA THR A 241 -18.42 -16.46 16.58
C THR A 241 -18.98 -15.04 16.59
N PHE A 242 -18.70 -14.21 15.58
CA PHE A 242 -19.31 -12.88 15.48
C PHE A 242 -20.84 -12.95 15.63
N PRO A 243 -21.48 -12.10 16.48
CA PRO A 243 -20.93 -10.87 17.05
C PRO A 243 -20.15 -10.99 18.36
N ASN A 244 -20.18 -12.11 19.08
CA ASN A 244 -19.56 -12.20 20.42
C ASN A 244 -18.99 -13.59 20.76
N PRO A 245 -17.66 -13.73 20.95
CA PRO A 245 -16.64 -12.73 20.64
C PRO A 245 -16.59 -12.43 19.13
N PRO A 246 -16.20 -11.22 18.69
CA PRO A 246 -16.27 -10.81 17.30
C PRO A 246 -15.13 -11.39 16.42
N TYR A 247 -15.10 -12.72 16.29
CA TYR A 247 -14.25 -13.45 15.37
C TYR A 247 -14.96 -13.68 14.03
N THR A 248 -14.31 -13.25 12.95
CA THR A 248 -14.68 -13.58 11.56
C THR A 248 -13.65 -14.56 11.00
N THR A 249 -14.04 -15.82 10.77
CA THR A 249 -13.07 -16.89 10.43
C THR A 249 -13.44 -17.62 9.15
N LEU A 250 -12.63 -17.44 8.12
CA LEU A 250 -12.70 -18.15 6.84
C LEU A 250 -11.65 -19.27 6.81
N ASN A 251 -12.03 -20.48 6.39
CA ASN A 251 -11.11 -21.62 6.35
C ASN A 251 -9.87 -21.38 5.45
N THR A 252 -10.04 -20.59 4.38
CA THR A 252 -9.02 -20.35 3.34
C THR A 252 -9.05 -18.91 2.85
N THR A 253 -7.88 -18.34 2.51
CA THR A 253 -7.82 -17.11 1.70
C THR A 253 -8.11 -17.49 0.23
N PRO A 254 -9.12 -16.91 -0.46
CA PRO A 254 -9.54 -17.41 -1.78
C PRO A 254 -8.44 -17.39 -2.84
N ILE A 255 -7.64 -16.32 -2.88
CA ILE A 255 -6.41 -16.22 -3.66
C ILE A 255 -5.41 -15.41 -2.82
N SER A 256 -4.16 -15.86 -2.73
CA SER A 256 -3.08 -15.05 -2.15
C SER A 256 -1.78 -15.29 -2.91
N ARG A 257 -0.82 -14.38 -2.76
CA ARG A 257 0.53 -14.49 -3.33
C ARG A 257 1.45 -13.72 -2.42
N GLU A 258 2.40 -14.39 -1.78
CA GLU A 258 3.23 -13.70 -0.78
C GLU A 258 4.12 -12.63 -1.42
N LYS A 259 4.39 -11.58 -0.63
CA LYS A 259 5.14 -10.41 -1.07
C LYS A 259 6.55 -10.82 -1.52
N PRO A 260 7.11 -10.20 -2.58
CA PRO A 260 8.54 -10.31 -2.86
C PRO A 260 9.40 -9.86 -1.68
N PHE A 261 10.50 -10.56 -1.45
CA PHE A 261 11.49 -10.21 -0.44
C PHE A 261 12.91 -10.41 -0.97
N LEU A 262 13.84 -9.63 -0.45
CA LEU A 262 15.27 -9.73 -0.74
C LEU A 262 15.87 -10.86 0.12
N TYR A 263 16.71 -11.72 -0.47
CA TYR A 263 17.42 -12.78 0.25
C TYR A 263 18.84 -12.98 -0.33
N LEU A 264 19.65 -13.79 0.35
CA LEU A 264 20.97 -14.20 -0.11
C LEU A 264 20.96 -15.65 -0.61
N ASN A 265 21.41 -15.86 -1.85
CA ASN A 265 21.79 -17.17 -2.35
C ASN A 265 23.32 -17.31 -2.24
N GLY A 266 23.79 -17.86 -1.13
CA GLY A 266 25.21 -17.80 -0.76
C GLY A 266 25.62 -16.35 -0.46
N THR A 267 26.37 -15.72 -1.36
CA THR A 267 26.75 -14.29 -1.30
C THR A 267 25.98 -13.41 -2.28
N GLU A 268 25.16 -13.97 -3.18
CA GLU A 268 24.40 -13.20 -4.16
C GLU A 268 23.08 -12.68 -3.59
N TYR A 269 22.86 -11.37 -3.68
CA TYR A 269 21.52 -10.82 -3.49
C TYR A 269 20.56 -11.26 -4.61
N ARG A 270 19.41 -11.78 -4.22
CA ARG A 270 18.32 -12.18 -5.11
C ARG A 270 16.98 -11.73 -4.52
N VAL A 271 15.99 -11.49 -5.36
CA VAL A 271 14.60 -11.23 -4.93
C VAL A 271 13.79 -12.50 -5.19
N PHE A 272 13.23 -13.08 -4.14
CA PHE A 272 12.34 -14.23 -4.26
C PHE A 272 10.93 -13.77 -4.61
N LEU A 273 10.27 -14.48 -5.52
CA LEU A 273 8.93 -14.23 -6.02
C LEU A 273 8.03 -15.42 -5.69
N PRO A 274 7.34 -15.42 -4.53
CA PRO A 274 6.42 -16.49 -4.14
C PRO A 274 5.35 -16.78 -5.20
N GLU A 275 4.97 -18.05 -5.33
CA GLU A 275 3.89 -18.50 -6.22
C GLU A 275 2.52 -17.99 -5.75
N LYS A 276 1.56 -17.87 -6.68
CA LYS A 276 0.15 -17.60 -6.35
C LYS A 276 -0.49 -18.87 -5.77
N ARG A 277 -1.07 -18.79 -4.58
CA ARG A 277 -1.93 -19.81 -3.99
C ARG A 277 -3.40 -19.50 -4.26
N VAL A 278 -4.21 -20.55 -4.37
CA VAL A 278 -5.68 -20.49 -4.46
C VAL A 278 -6.23 -21.34 -3.33
N ASN A 279 -7.27 -20.87 -2.64
CA ASN A 279 -7.77 -21.45 -1.39
C ASN A 279 -6.64 -21.70 -0.38
N ALA A 280 -5.81 -20.68 -0.16
CA ALA A 280 -4.61 -20.75 0.66
C ALA A 280 -4.96 -20.99 2.14
N ARG A 281 -4.11 -21.78 2.81
CA ARG A 281 -4.15 -22.08 4.24
C ARG A 281 -2.74 -22.40 4.71
N GLY A 282 -2.40 -22.04 5.95
CA GLY A 282 -1.07 -22.21 6.53
C GLY A 282 0.03 -21.40 5.81
N THR A 283 1.28 -21.50 6.27
CA THR A 283 2.40 -20.77 5.67
C THR A 283 2.89 -21.40 4.36
N THR A 284 3.61 -20.64 3.55
CA THR A 284 4.26 -21.12 2.31
C THR A 284 5.53 -21.96 2.54
N TRP A 285 6.08 -21.93 3.76
CA TRP A 285 7.45 -22.39 4.07
C TRP A 285 7.51 -23.44 5.18
N GLY A 286 6.42 -23.65 5.94
CA GLY A 286 6.38 -24.66 7.01
C GLY A 286 6.52 -26.11 6.52
N ASN A 287 6.35 -26.36 5.22
CA ASN A 287 6.46 -27.67 4.57
C ASN A 287 7.68 -27.76 3.62
N GLY A 288 8.77 -27.04 3.93
CA GLY A 288 10.01 -27.04 3.16
C GLY A 288 10.17 -25.81 2.27
N THR A 289 10.97 -25.93 1.20
CA THR A 289 11.31 -24.80 0.33
C THR A 289 10.05 -24.12 -0.24
N PRO A 290 9.89 -22.79 -0.07
CA PRO A 290 8.73 -22.08 -0.59
C PRO A 290 8.67 -22.18 -2.12
N ARG A 291 7.47 -22.36 -2.68
CA ARG A 291 7.29 -22.37 -4.13
C ARG A 291 7.32 -20.95 -4.70
N GLY A 292 8.06 -20.75 -5.78
CA GLY A 292 8.28 -19.45 -6.42
C GLY A 292 9.49 -19.45 -7.34
N THR A 293 9.91 -18.27 -7.79
CA THR A 293 11.12 -18.07 -8.62
C THR A 293 12.03 -17.00 -8.04
N SER A 294 13.33 -17.04 -8.32
CA SER A 294 14.28 -16.03 -7.86
C SER A 294 14.83 -15.22 -9.02
N LEU A 295 14.79 -13.89 -8.90
CA LEU A 295 15.47 -12.95 -9.78
C LEU A 295 16.81 -12.54 -9.16
N ALA A 296 17.86 -12.38 -9.96
CA ALA A 296 19.13 -11.85 -9.50
C ALA A 296 19.04 -10.32 -9.30
N LEU A 297 19.76 -9.76 -8.32
CA LEU A 297 19.78 -8.30 -8.12
C LEU A 297 20.29 -7.53 -9.35
N THR A 298 21.11 -8.16 -10.21
CA THR A 298 21.54 -7.64 -11.52
C THR A 298 20.40 -7.45 -12.53
N GLN A 299 19.18 -7.92 -12.24
CA GLN A 299 17.98 -7.67 -13.03
C GLN A 299 17.13 -6.50 -12.49
N PHE A 300 17.57 -5.85 -11.39
CA PHE A 300 16.94 -4.68 -10.79
C PHE A 300 17.81 -3.45 -10.98
N TYR A 301 17.21 -2.33 -11.36
CA TYR A 301 17.83 -1.03 -11.13
C TYR A 301 17.68 -0.69 -9.65
N VAL A 302 18.82 -0.53 -8.96
CA VAL A 302 18.89 -0.18 -7.53
C VAL A 302 18.78 1.34 -7.39
N ALA A 303 17.56 1.83 -7.27
CA ALA A 303 17.25 3.24 -7.17
C ALA A 303 17.68 3.81 -5.81
N LYS A 304 18.25 5.03 -5.81
CA LYS A 304 18.65 5.80 -4.63
C LYS A 304 18.10 7.23 -4.74
N PRO A 305 17.85 7.92 -3.61
CA PRO A 305 17.35 9.30 -3.62
C PRO A 305 18.19 10.23 -4.53
N GLY A 306 17.52 11.12 -5.25
CA GLY A 306 18.13 11.98 -6.28
C GLY A 306 18.08 11.40 -7.70
N VAL A 307 17.63 10.15 -7.90
CA VAL A 307 17.26 9.64 -9.22
C VAL A 307 15.95 10.31 -9.71
N THR A 308 15.85 10.61 -11.01
CA THR A 308 14.65 11.19 -11.62
C THR A 308 13.64 10.11 -12.05
N ALA A 309 12.37 10.47 -12.18
CA ALA A 309 11.35 9.57 -12.73
C ALA A 309 11.68 9.14 -14.18
N ALA A 310 12.35 10.01 -14.96
CA ALA A 310 12.84 9.68 -16.29
C ALA A 310 13.81 8.47 -16.28
N THR A 311 14.80 8.45 -15.38
CA THR A 311 15.76 7.34 -15.26
C THR A 311 15.08 6.05 -14.76
N LEU A 312 14.09 6.15 -13.86
CA LEU A 312 13.29 5.00 -13.43
C LEU A 312 12.48 4.41 -14.59
N ASN A 313 11.89 5.26 -15.43
CA ASN A 313 11.16 4.85 -16.63
C ASN A 313 12.09 4.28 -17.72
N GLU A 314 13.31 4.81 -17.86
CA GLU A 314 14.33 4.24 -18.74
C GLU A 314 14.72 2.83 -18.28
N ALA A 315 14.99 2.62 -16.99
CA ALA A 315 15.33 1.29 -16.44
C ALA A 315 14.21 0.26 -16.70
N LEU A 316 12.94 0.65 -16.49
CA LEU A 316 11.78 -0.18 -16.80
C LEU A 316 11.67 -0.50 -18.31
N THR A 317 12.00 0.46 -19.17
CA THR A 317 12.01 0.30 -20.63
C THR A 317 13.15 -0.60 -21.11
N GLN A 318 14.32 -0.53 -20.47
CA GLN A 318 15.46 -1.41 -20.73
C GLN A 318 15.27 -2.85 -20.21
N GLY A 319 14.13 -3.15 -19.56
CA GLY A 319 13.78 -4.50 -19.10
C GLY A 319 14.16 -4.79 -17.64
N LEU A 320 14.73 -3.83 -16.90
CA LEU A 320 15.02 -3.99 -15.48
C LEU A 320 13.76 -3.90 -14.62
N HIS A 321 13.83 -4.47 -13.42
CA HIS A 321 12.90 -4.25 -12.32
C HIS A 321 13.36 -3.04 -11.47
N LEU A 322 12.56 -2.58 -10.50
CA LEU A 322 12.96 -1.50 -9.59
C LEU A 322 13.11 -2.03 -8.16
N LEU A 323 14.26 -1.74 -7.54
CA LEU A 323 14.47 -1.85 -6.10
C LEU A 323 14.69 -0.43 -5.54
N LEU A 324 13.72 0.07 -4.78
CA LEU A 324 13.77 1.39 -4.17
C LEU A 324 14.43 1.27 -2.80
N THR A 325 15.66 1.76 -2.68
CA THR A 325 16.39 1.78 -1.41
C THR A 325 15.78 2.79 -0.42
N PRO A 326 16.03 2.68 0.90
CA PRO A 326 15.34 3.51 1.90
C PRO A 326 15.65 5.00 1.73
N GLY A 327 14.63 5.80 1.47
CA GLY A 327 14.75 7.25 1.25
C GLY A 327 13.49 7.86 0.66
N ILE A 328 13.57 9.14 0.31
CA ILE A 328 12.47 9.90 -0.31
C ILE A 328 12.84 10.24 -1.76
N TYR A 329 11.87 10.06 -2.67
CA TYR A 329 12.02 10.19 -4.12
C TYR A 329 10.98 11.16 -4.65
N HIS A 330 11.43 12.32 -5.14
CA HIS A 330 10.57 13.30 -5.81
C HIS A 330 10.40 12.94 -7.29
N LEU A 331 9.17 13.05 -7.80
CA LEU A 331 8.77 12.59 -9.13
C LEU A 331 8.12 13.74 -9.92
N ASP A 332 8.78 14.15 -11.00
CA ASP A 332 8.32 15.17 -11.95
C ASP A 332 7.29 14.63 -12.98
N GLN A 333 7.20 13.30 -13.09
CA GLN A 333 6.29 12.55 -13.94
C GLN A 333 6.04 11.15 -13.35
N PRO A 334 4.99 10.42 -13.77
CA PRO A 334 4.72 9.09 -13.23
C PRO A 334 5.80 8.05 -13.55
N ILE A 335 6.02 7.13 -12.62
CA ILE A 335 6.68 5.85 -12.91
C ILE A 335 5.71 4.99 -13.74
N GLN A 336 6.14 4.54 -14.91
CA GLN A 336 5.31 3.89 -15.94
C GLN A 336 5.63 2.38 -16.03
N VAL A 337 4.90 1.56 -15.28
CA VAL A 337 5.08 0.10 -15.24
C VAL A 337 4.33 -0.56 -16.41
N ASN A 338 4.96 -0.52 -17.58
CA ASN A 338 4.37 -0.98 -18.85
C ASN A 338 4.68 -2.45 -19.21
N ARG A 339 5.54 -3.13 -18.45
CA ARG A 339 6.02 -4.50 -18.74
C ARG A 339 5.41 -5.51 -17.77
N ALA A 340 4.83 -6.59 -18.30
CA ALA A 340 4.31 -7.71 -17.51
C ALA A 340 5.40 -8.32 -16.60
N ASN A 341 4.98 -8.90 -15.47
CA ASN A 341 5.87 -9.46 -14.43
C ASN A 341 6.87 -8.46 -13.81
N THR A 342 6.67 -7.15 -13.95
CA THR A 342 7.59 -6.17 -13.33
C THR A 342 7.43 -6.14 -11.81
N VAL A 343 8.53 -6.31 -11.08
CA VAL A 343 8.61 -6.04 -9.65
C VAL A 343 9.04 -4.58 -9.41
N VAL A 344 8.34 -3.90 -8.51
CA VAL A 344 8.75 -2.64 -7.87
C VAL A 344 8.73 -2.90 -6.37
N LEU A 345 9.90 -3.13 -5.78
CA LEU A 345 10.07 -3.46 -4.37
C LEU A 345 10.75 -2.29 -3.64
N GLY A 346 10.12 -1.78 -2.59
CA GLY A 346 10.73 -0.84 -1.65
C GLY A 346 11.37 -1.54 -0.46
N LEU A 347 12.40 -0.89 0.09
CA LEU A 347 13.06 -1.24 1.35
C LEU A 347 12.92 -0.06 2.32
N GLY A 348 12.82 -0.33 3.63
CA GLY A 348 12.89 0.71 4.68
C GLY A 348 11.92 1.88 4.49
N TYR A 349 10.69 1.62 4.04
CA TYR A 349 9.67 2.63 3.73
C TYR A 349 10.11 3.71 2.72
N ALA A 350 10.81 3.28 1.66
CA ALA A 350 11.04 4.10 0.46
C ALA A 350 9.75 4.86 0.06
N THR A 351 9.85 6.18 -0.05
CA THR A 351 8.70 7.10 -0.17
C THR A 351 8.73 7.81 -1.52
N LEU A 352 7.65 7.71 -2.29
CA LEU A 352 7.45 8.40 -3.56
C LEU A 352 6.60 9.66 -3.33
N ILE A 353 7.11 10.83 -3.72
CA ILE A 353 6.38 12.11 -3.67
C ILE A 353 6.16 12.59 -5.12
N PRO A 354 4.92 12.65 -5.62
CA PRO A 354 4.64 13.29 -6.90
C PRO A 354 4.63 14.81 -6.74
N ASP A 355 5.52 15.47 -7.45
CA ASP A 355 5.52 16.93 -7.57
C ASP A 355 4.49 17.37 -8.62
N ASN A 356 4.16 18.67 -8.64
CA ASN A 356 3.35 19.29 -9.71
C ASN A 356 1.94 18.68 -9.96
N GLY A 357 1.45 17.80 -9.07
CA GLY A 357 0.15 17.13 -9.21
C GLY A 357 0.14 15.92 -10.15
N VAL A 358 1.30 15.31 -10.44
CA VAL A 358 1.36 14.09 -11.25
C VAL A 358 0.89 12.85 -10.49
N THR A 359 0.60 11.75 -11.20
CA THR A 359 0.48 10.44 -10.56
C THR A 359 1.87 9.91 -10.21
N ALA A 360 2.08 9.35 -9.01
CA ALA A 360 3.40 8.83 -8.64
C ALA A 360 3.75 7.55 -9.42
N LEU A 361 2.79 6.63 -9.56
CA LEU A 361 2.97 5.38 -10.31
C LEU A 361 1.73 4.98 -11.09
N LYS A 362 1.92 4.60 -12.36
CA LYS A 362 0.91 4.00 -13.23
C LYS A 362 1.35 2.60 -13.69
N VAL A 363 0.42 1.67 -13.80
CA VAL A 363 0.64 0.33 -14.38
C VAL A 363 -0.22 0.21 -15.64
N ALA A 364 0.33 -0.33 -16.73
CA ALA A 364 -0.46 -0.69 -17.91
C ALA A 364 -1.42 -1.86 -17.62
N ASP A 365 -2.30 -2.22 -18.57
CA ASP A 365 -3.18 -3.41 -18.42
C ASP A 365 -2.40 -4.71 -18.65
N VAL A 366 -1.42 -4.99 -17.79
CA VAL A 366 -0.46 -6.10 -17.92
C VAL A 366 -0.39 -6.94 -16.63
N GLY A 367 -0.37 -8.27 -16.81
CA GLY A 367 -0.37 -9.22 -15.71
C GLY A 367 0.97 -9.35 -14.97
N GLY A 368 0.89 -9.93 -13.77
CA GLY A 368 2.05 -10.36 -12.98
C GLY A 368 2.87 -9.27 -12.30
N VAL A 369 2.51 -8.00 -12.45
CA VAL A 369 3.22 -6.89 -11.78
C VAL A 369 3.12 -7.05 -10.26
N ARG A 370 4.19 -6.72 -9.54
CA ARG A 370 4.24 -6.78 -8.07
C ARG A 370 4.73 -5.44 -7.53
N LEU A 371 3.82 -4.66 -6.96
CA LEU A 371 4.11 -3.44 -6.22
C LEU A 371 4.21 -3.79 -4.73
N ALA A 372 5.36 -3.56 -4.10
CA ALA A 372 5.67 -4.09 -2.79
C ALA A 372 6.43 -3.09 -1.89
N GLY A 373 5.97 -2.85 -0.66
CA GLY A 373 6.79 -2.28 0.42
C GLY A 373 7.22 -0.81 0.27
N PHE A 374 6.37 0.07 -0.26
CA PHE A 374 6.68 1.50 -0.41
C PHE A 374 5.52 2.42 -0.03
N LEU A 375 5.84 3.64 0.38
CA LEU A 375 4.89 4.71 0.68
C LEU A 375 4.76 5.63 -0.55
N ILE A 376 3.54 6.08 -0.86
CA ILE A 376 3.30 7.25 -1.70
C ILE A 376 2.81 8.38 -0.79
N ASP A 377 3.45 9.53 -0.82
CA ASP A 377 3.16 10.66 0.06
C ASP A 377 2.80 11.87 -0.80
N ALA A 378 1.58 12.39 -0.67
CA ALA A 378 1.02 13.34 -1.62
C ALA A 378 1.73 14.71 -1.57
N GLY A 379 2.20 15.18 -2.72
CA GLY A 379 2.72 16.55 -2.84
C GLY A 379 1.66 17.63 -2.59
N PRO A 380 2.07 18.89 -2.34
CA PRO A 380 1.17 20.00 -2.01
C PRO A 380 0.25 20.42 -3.17
N VAL A 381 0.65 20.13 -4.41
CA VAL A 381 -0.18 20.34 -5.60
C VAL A 381 -1.09 19.12 -5.77
N ASN A 382 -2.41 19.34 -5.84
CA ASN A 382 -3.40 18.27 -5.92
C ASN A 382 -3.14 17.32 -7.09
N SER A 383 -2.84 16.07 -6.78
CA SER A 383 -2.71 15.00 -7.76
C SER A 383 -4.08 14.44 -8.14
N ALA A 384 -4.38 14.28 -9.43
CA ALA A 384 -5.67 13.70 -9.85
C ALA A 384 -5.83 12.25 -9.35
N THR A 385 -4.76 11.45 -9.48
CA THR A 385 -4.60 10.12 -8.89
C THR A 385 -3.16 9.96 -8.39
N LEU A 386 -2.92 9.25 -7.27
CA LEU A 386 -1.56 8.96 -6.77
C LEU A 386 -1.03 7.62 -7.28
N LEU A 387 -1.89 6.59 -7.29
CA LEU A 387 -1.62 5.27 -7.87
C LEU A 387 -2.75 4.86 -8.83
N GLU A 388 -2.40 4.43 -10.05
CA GLU A 388 -3.34 3.85 -11.03
C GLU A 388 -2.84 2.47 -11.50
N VAL A 389 -3.61 1.41 -11.25
CA VAL A 389 -3.30 0.03 -11.66
C VAL A 389 -4.20 -0.38 -12.82
N GLY A 390 -3.63 -0.39 -14.03
CA GLY A 390 -4.36 -0.47 -15.29
C GLY A 390 -4.91 0.90 -15.69
N PRO A 391 -4.94 1.26 -16.99
CA PRO A 391 -5.58 2.48 -17.45
C PRO A 391 -7.11 2.41 -17.31
N THR A 392 -7.77 3.57 -17.31
CA THR A 392 -9.23 3.63 -17.46
C THR A 392 -9.68 2.88 -18.72
N GLY A 393 -10.62 1.94 -18.58
CA GLY A 393 -11.05 1.03 -19.65
C GLY A 393 -10.28 -0.29 -19.76
N ALA A 394 -9.37 -0.57 -18.82
CA ALA A 394 -8.72 -1.88 -18.66
C ALA A 394 -9.76 -3.03 -18.68
N SER A 395 -9.43 -4.10 -19.39
CA SER A 395 -10.37 -5.18 -19.71
C SER A 395 -9.73 -6.55 -19.94
N ALA A 396 -8.40 -6.64 -19.96
CA ALA A 396 -7.69 -7.91 -20.06
C ALA A 396 -7.94 -8.82 -18.85
N ASP A 397 -7.91 -10.13 -19.09
CA ASP A 397 -7.94 -11.16 -18.04
C ASP A 397 -6.52 -11.40 -17.51
N HIS A 398 -6.35 -11.24 -16.21
CA HIS A 398 -5.10 -11.50 -15.47
C HIS A 398 -5.27 -12.60 -14.40
N SER A 399 -6.39 -13.33 -14.39
CA SER A 399 -6.74 -14.33 -13.37
C SER A 399 -5.66 -15.39 -13.11
N VAL A 400 -4.96 -15.82 -14.17
CA VAL A 400 -3.81 -16.74 -14.10
C VAL A 400 -2.65 -16.12 -13.33
N ASN A 401 -2.29 -14.88 -13.62
CA ASN A 401 -1.15 -14.17 -13.07
C ASN A 401 -1.49 -12.69 -12.80
N PRO A 402 -2.17 -12.38 -11.69
CA PRO A 402 -2.68 -11.04 -11.43
C PRO A 402 -1.56 -10.07 -11.06
N THR A 403 -1.88 -8.77 -11.07
CA THR A 403 -1.06 -7.76 -10.43
C THR A 403 -1.31 -7.76 -8.91
N THR A 404 -0.25 -7.65 -8.10
CA THR A 404 -0.36 -7.50 -6.64
C THR A 404 0.11 -6.12 -6.16
N VAL A 405 -0.59 -5.59 -5.16
CA VAL A 405 -0.28 -4.37 -4.41
C VAL A 405 -0.17 -4.76 -2.94
N GLN A 406 1.03 -4.70 -2.34
CA GLN A 406 1.30 -5.33 -1.04
C GLN A 406 2.23 -4.50 -0.17
N ASP A 407 1.80 -4.12 1.04
CA ASP A 407 2.53 -3.14 1.86
C ASP A 407 2.81 -1.84 1.09
N VAL A 408 1.89 -1.47 0.19
CA VAL A 408 1.90 -0.17 -0.48
C VAL A 408 0.98 0.72 0.35
N PHE A 409 1.53 1.85 0.79
CA PHE A 409 0.84 2.77 1.68
C PHE A 409 0.67 4.11 0.99
N ILE A 410 -0.38 4.87 1.32
CA ILE A 410 -0.60 6.21 0.76
C ILE A 410 -0.93 7.18 1.90
N ARG A 411 -0.21 8.30 1.95
CA ARG A 411 -0.44 9.42 2.88
C ARG A 411 -0.84 10.68 2.13
N ILE A 412 -1.76 11.44 2.72
CA ILE A 412 -2.18 12.76 2.23
C ILE A 412 -2.15 13.76 3.39
N GLY A 413 -1.01 14.46 3.55
CA GLY A 413 -0.77 15.45 4.60
C GLY A 413 0.07 14.94 5.79
N GLY A 414 0.11 15.70 6.89
CA GLY A 414 0.78 15.32 8.14
C GLY A 414 2.28 15.65 8.17
N ALA A 415 2.99 15.41 7.07
CA ALA A 415 4.37 15.87 6.85
C ALA A 415 4.46 17.29 6.23
N GLY A 416 3.34 18.03 6.25
CA GLY A 416 3.11 19.21 5.42
C GLY A 416 1.75 19.10 4.71
N ALA A 417 1.37 20.11 3.93
CA ALA A 417 0.16 20.02 3.12
C ALA A 417 0.39 19.09 1.91
N GLY A 418 -0.50 18.11 1.73
CA GLY A 418 -0.50 17.20 0.59
C GLY A 418 -1.93 17.00 0.09
N LYS A 419 -2.15 16.83 -1.21
CA LYS A 419 -3.52 16.73 -1.78
C LYS A 419 -3.64 15.71 -2.92
N ALA A 420 -4.76 14.98 -2.94
CA ALA A 420 -5.12 14.12 -4.06
C ALA A 420 -6.64 13.98 -4.24
N THR A 421 -7.12 13.93 -5.47
CA THR A 421 -8.57 13.80 -5.76
C THR A 421 -9.05 12.36 -5.62
N THR A 422 -8.24 11.36 -5.99
CA THR A 422 -8.49 9.94 -5.67
C THR A 422 -7.16 9.23 -5.42
N SER A 423 -6.94 8.69 -4.23
CA SER A 423 -5.60 8.18 -3.87
C SER A 423 -5.18 6.96 -4.69
N MET A 424 -6.01 5.91 -4.73
CA MET A 424 -5.73 4.69 -5.48
C MET A 424 -6.87 4.35 -6.44
N VAL A 425 -6.55 4.06 -7.69
CA VAL A 425 -7.51 3.57 -8.70
C VAL A 425 -7.06 2.21 -9.23
N ILE A 426 -7.94 1.21 -9.16
CA ILE A 426 -7.69 -0.15 -9.62
C ILE A 426 -8.63 -0.45 -10.79
N ASN A 427 -8.10 -0.38 -12.01
CA ASN A 427 -8.83 -0.67 -13.24
C ASN A 427 -8.58 -2.11 -13.75
N SER A 428 -7.35 -2.63 -13.65
CA SER A 428 -7.05 -4.00 -14.12
C SER A 428 -7.76 -5.07 -13.28
N ARG A 429 -8.36 -6.03 -13.99
CA ARG A 429 -9.11 -7.14 -13.42
C ARG A 429 -8.23 -8.08 -12.59
N HIS A 430 -8.83 -8.80 -11.65
CA HIS A 430 -8.20 -9.80 -10.79
C HIS A 430 -7.05 -9.28 -9.91
N THR A 431 -6.83 -7.96 -9.85
CA THR A 431 -5.80 -7.34 -9.00
C THR A 431 -5.99 -7.75 -7.54
N ILE A 432 -4.90 -8.09 -6.86
CA ILE A 432 -4.91 -8.45 -5.43
C ILE A 432 -4.29 -7.30 -4.63
N ILE A 433 -5.07 -6.73 -3.71
CA ILE A 433 -4.66 -5.69 -2.77
C ILE A 433 -4.45 -6.38 -1.41
N ASP A 434 -3.22 -6.66 -1.04
CA ASP A 434 -2.90 -7.50 0.13
C ASP A 434 -2.05 -6.74 1.15
N HIS A 435 -2.72 -6.18 2.16
CA HIS A 435 -2.29 -5.07 3.01
C HIS A 435 -2.05 -3.77 2.23
N THR A 436 -2.93 -2.80 2.49
CA THR A 436 -2.75 -1.40 2.10
C THR A 436 -3.29 -0.52 3.22
N TRP A 437 -2.66 0.63 3.42
CA TRP A 437 -3.19 1.73 4.24
C TRP A 437 -3.25 2.98 3.37
N VAL A 438 -4.43 3.57 3.24
CA VAL A 438 -4.66 4.76 2.43
C VAL A 438 -5.28 5.80 3.36
N TRP A 439 -4.49 6.77 3.79
CA TRP A 439 -4.78 7.63 4.93
C TRP A 439 -4.67 9.11 4.55
N ARG A 440 -5.82 9.80 4.57
CA ARG A 440 -5.80 11.27 4.65
C ARG A 440 -5.43 11.63 6.09
N ALA A 441 -4.39 12.43 6.28
CA ALA A 441 -3.87 12.70 7.62
C ALA A 441 -4.90 13.42 8.53
N ASP A 442 -5.13 12.88 9.72
CA ASP A 442 -5.94 13.49 10.79
C ASP A 442 -5.10 14.33 11.77
N HIS A 443 -3.78 14.10 11.81
CA HIS A 443 -2.83 14.82 12.65
C HIS A 443 -1.49 15.09 11.94
N GLY A 444 -0.68 15.99 12.53
CA GLY A 444 0.57 16.48 11.97
C GLY A 444 0.45 17.85 11.29
N ALA A 445 1.48 18.25 10.57
CA ALA A 445 1.52 19.52 9.85
C ALA A 445 0.69 19.49 8.56
N GLY A 446 0.03 20.61 8.23
CA GLY A 446 -0.71 20.76 6.97
C GLY A 446 -2.04 20.01 6.89
N VAL A 447 -2.61 19.60 8.03
CA VAL A 447 -3.92 18.94 8.12
C VAL A 447 -5.08 19.96 8.17
N GLY A 448 -6.26 19.55 7.71
CA GLY A 448 -7.52 20.27 7.83
C GLY A 448 -8.39 20.13 6.58
N TRP A 449 -9.68 20.47 6.70
CA TRP A 449 -10.72 20.09 5.73
C TRP A 449 -10.38 20.43 4.27
N GLU A 450 -9.86 21.63 4.06
CA GLU A 450 -9.33 22.10 2.76
C GLU A 450 -7.80 22.08 2.68
N THR A 451 -7.06 21.84 3.78
CA THR A 451 -5.59 21.90 3.83
C THR A 451 -4.95 20.67 3.19
N ASN A 452 -5.36 19.48 3.61
CA ASN A 452 -4.97 18.19 3.05
C ASN A 452 -6.16 17.45 2.41
N ARG A 453 -7.03 18.21 1.74
CA ARG A 453 -8.25 17.67 1.15
C ARG A 453 -7.98 16.49 0.23
N ALA A 454 -8.71 15.40 0.45
CA ALA A 454 -8.80 14.28 -0.45
C ALA A 454 -10.24 13.75 -0.48
N ASP A 455 -10.90 13.86 -1.63
CA ASP A 455 -12.30 13.49 -1.78
C ASP A 455 -12.50 11.96 -1.70
N TYR A 456 -11.63 11.16 -2.32
CA TYR A 456 -11.80 9.69 -2.42
C TYR A 456 -10.52 8.92 -2.10
N GLY A 457 -10.63 7.82 -1.35
CA GLY A 457 -9.48 6.96 -1.03
C GLY A 457 -9.18 5.96 -2.13
N VAL A 458 -9.96 4.89 -2.21
CA VAL A 458 -9.78 3.77 -3.15
C VAL A 458 -10.97 3.67 -4.10
N ARG A 459 -10.71 3.63 -5.42
CA ARG A 459 -11.72 3.34 -6.44
C ARG A 459 -11.38 2.04 -7.18
N VAL A 460 -12.23 1.02 -7.03
CA VAL A 460 -12.08 -0.28 -7.71
C VAL A 460 -13.05 -0.37 -8.88
N ASN A 461 -12.53 -0.22 -10.09
CA ASN A 461 -13.26 -0.37 -11.36
C ASN A 461 -13.07 -1.78 -11.96
N GLY A 462 -11.96 -2.44 -11.68
CA GLY A 462 -11.65 -3.77 -12.19
C GLY A 462 -12.53 -4.87 -11.60
N ASN A 463 -12.98 -5.80 -12.44
CA ASN A 463 -13.70 -7.00 -12.01
C ASN A 463 -12.79 -7.97 -11.24
N ASP A 464 -13.38 -8.79 -10.38
CA ASP A 464 -12.78 -9.92 -9.67
C ASP A 464 -11.57 -9.56 -8.78
N VAL A 465 -11.41 -8.27 -8.49
CA VAL A 465 -10.41 -7.73 -7.56
C VAL A 465 -10.66 -8.28 -6.15
N LEU A 466 -9.57 -8.61 -5.46
CA LEU A 466 -9.59 -9.13 -4.09
C LEU A 466 -8.78 -8.20 -3.19
N ALA A 467 -9.39 -7.69 -2.13
CA ALA A 467 -8.72 -6.98 -1.04
C ALA A 467 -8.62 -7.88 0.20
N THR A 468 -7.43 -7.95 0.80
CA THR A 468 -7.13 -8.70 2.03
C THR A 468 -6.35 -7.82 3.00
N GLY A 469 -7.01 -7.34 4.06
CA GLY A 469 -6.43 -6.37 4.99
C GLY A 469 -6.45 -4.93 4.43
N LEU A 470 -7.65 -4.40 4.18
CA LEU A 470 -7.87 -3.07 3.61
C LEU A 470 -8.11 -2.03 4.72
N PHE A 471 -7.21 -1.05 4.86
CA PHE A 471 -7.33 0.07 5.80
C PHE A 471 -7.44 1.38 5.01
N VAL A 472 -8.53 2.14 5.13
CA VAL A 472 -8.73 3.39 4.37
C VAL A 472 -9.47 4.43 5.21
N GLU A 473 -8.92 5.62 5.39
CA GLU A 473 -9.35 6.53 6.47
C GLU A 473 -9.37 8.03 6.12
N HIS A 474 -10.30 8.72 6.78
CA HIS A 474 -10.48 10.17 6.90
C HIS A 474 -10.75 10.95 5.59
N PHE A 475 -11.22 10.30 4.53
CA PHE A 475 -11.51 11.01 3.27
C PHE A 475 -12.74 11.93 3.39
N ASN A 476 -12.70 13.05 2.67
CA ASN A 476 -13.77 14.07 2.72
C ASN A 476 -15.11 13.54 2.16
N LYS A 477 -15.10 12.45 1.37
CA LYS A 477 -16.30 11.77 0.85
C LYS A 477 -16.23 10.25 1.08
N TYR A 478 -16.18 9.45 0.01
CA TYR A 478 -16.17 7.99 0.06
C TYR A 478 -14.72 7.50 0.19
N ASP A 479 -14.39 6.86 1.31
CA ASP A 479 -13.09 6.25 1.55
C ASP A 479 -12.84 5.11 0.54
N VAL A 480 -13.85 4.25 0.30
CA VAL A 480 -13.83 3.21 -0.75
C VAL A 480 -15.06 3.31 -1.66
N GLN A 481 -14.84 3.22 -2.97
CA GLN A 481 -15.86 3.05 -4.00
C GLN A 481 -15.57 1.81 -4.85
N TRP A 482 -16.58 0.97 -5.07
CA TRP A 482 -16.44 -0.28 -5.80
C TRP A 482 -17.46 -0.36 -6.95
N TYR A 483 -16.96 -0.39 -8.19
CA TYR A 483 -17.73 -0.44 -9.43
C TYR A 483 -17.56 -1.76 -10.20
N GLY A 484 -16.46 -2.50 -9.95
CA GLY A 484 -16.17 -3.79 -10.57
C GLY A 484 -17.01 -4.94 -10.03
N GLN A 485 -17.44 -5.85 -10.91
CA GLN A 485 -18.18 -7.08 -10.56
C GLN A 485 -17.25 -8.13 -9.92
N GLY A 486 -17.79 -9.11 -9.20
CA GLY A 486 -17.02 -10.22 -8.59
C GLY A 486 -16.06 -9.82 -7.48
N GLY A 487 -16.12 -8.55 -7.05
CA GLY A 487 -15.20 -7.95 -6.09
C GLY A 487 -15.33 -8.55 -4.69
N ARG A 488 -14.20 -8.73 -4.00
CA ARG A 488 -14.17 -9.31 -2.65
C ARG A 488 -13.27 -8.55 -1.70
N THR A 489 -13.70 -8.41 -0.44
CA THR A 489 -12.91 -7.78 0.63
C THR A 489 -12.94 -8.61 1.91
N ILE A 490 -11.79 -9.10 2.36
CA ILE A 490 -11.63 -9.79 3.64
C ILE A 490 -10.83 -8.88 4.57
N PHE A 491 -11.43 -8.52 5.71
CA PHE A 491 -11.06 -7.41 6.57
C PHE A 491 -11.16 -6.04 5.90
N PHE A 492 -11.94 -5.15 6.52
CA PHE A 492 -11.90 -3.71 6.28
C PHE A 492 -11.87 -2.95 7.60
N GLN A 493 -11.07 -1.88 7.66
CA GLN A 493 -11.10 -0.89 8.71
C GLN A 493 -11.12 0.51 8.10
N ASN A 494 -11.92 1.39 8.74
CA ASN A 494 -12.06 2.79 8.40
C ASN A 494 -12.34 3.61 9.65
N GLU A 495 -11.85 4.85 9.63
CA GLU A 495 -12.29 5.98 10.44
C GLU A 495 -12.77 7.08 9.49
N LYS A 496 -13.90 7.74 9.77
CA LYS A 496 -14.35 8.90 8.98
C LYS A 496 -13.51 10.15 9.25
N ALA A 497 -13.66 11.17 8.40
CA ALA A 497 -12.97 12.45 8.56
C ALA A 497 -13.46 13.19 9.82
N TYR A 498 -12.59 13.30 10.84
CA TYR A 498 -12.89 13.96 12.12
C TYR A 498 -13.24 15.44 11.95
N ASP A 499 -12.67 16.07 10.93
CA ASP A 499 -12.55 17.51 10.74
C ASP A 499 -13.63 18.13 9.84
N ALA A 500 -14.71 17.39 9.59
CA ALA A 500 -15.89 17.92 8.90
C ALA A 500 -16.49 19.10 9.72
N PRO A 501 -16.55 20.34 9.17
CA PRO A 501 -16.91 21.51 9.96
C PRO A 501 -18.40 21.56 10.33
N ASN A 502 -19.25 20.88 9.55
CA ASN A 502 -20.70 20.78 9.78
C ASN A 502 -21.30 19.69 8.88
N GLN A 503 -22.57 19.35 9.13
CA GLN A 503 -23.33 18.36 8.37
C GLN A 503 -23.39 18.65 6.86
N ALA A 504 -23.49 19.93 6.46
CA ALA A 504 -23.64 20.32 5.06
C ALA A 504 -22.37 20.08 4.24
N ALA A 505 -21.19 20.19 4.86
CA ALA A 505 -19.90 19.88 4.23
C ALA A 505 -19.77 18.41 3.77
N ILE A 506 -20.53 17.50 4.39
CA ILE A 506 -20.57 16.07 4.05
C ILE A 506 -21.91 15.62 3.45
N GLN A 507 -22.82 16.54 3.11
CA GLN A 507 -24.12 16.17 2.55
C GLN A 507 -23.95 15.50 1.16
N ASN A 508 -24.67 14.40 0.96
CA ASN A 508 -24.52 13.49 -0.19
C ASN A 508 -25.90 13.25 -0.83
N GLY A 509 -26.41 14.26 -1.52
CA GLY A 509 -27.81 14.30 -1.96
C GLY A 509 -28.75 14.31 -0.75
N THR A 510 -29.63 13.31 -0.65
CA THR A 510 -30.50 13.10 0.52
C THR A 510 -29.77 12.48 1.72
N MET A 511 -28.62 11.82 1.50
CA MET A 511 -27.90 11.11 2.55
C MET A 511 -27.02 12.06 3.40
N LYS A 512 -27.04 11.86 4.71
CA LYS A 512 -26.14 12.54 5.64
C LYS A 512 -24.78 11.84 5.61
N GLY A 513 -23.76 12.51 5.07
CA GLY A 513 -22.44 11.89 4.95
C GLY A 513 -22.28 10.95 3.75
N TYR A 514 -21.03 10.55 3.54
CA TYR A 514 -20.62 9.63 2.48
C TYR A 514 -20.16 8.32 3.15
N ALA A 515 -20.65 7.17 2.67
CA ALA A 515 -20.28 5.86 3.21
C ALA A 515 -18.75 5.68 3.23
N ALA A 516 -18.23 4.93 4.20
CA ALA A 516 -16.85 4.46 4.17
C ALA A 516 -16.61 3.49 3.01
N TYR A 517 -17.62 2.70 2.65
CA TYR A 517 -17.54 1.72 1.58
C TYR A 517 -18.83 1.71 0.75
N LYS A 518 -18.76 2.23 -0.48
CA LYS A 518 -19.88 2.24 -1.45
C LYS A 518 -19.64 1.25 -2.56
N VAL A 519 -20.44 0.18 -2.60
CA VAL A 519 -20.64 -0.63 -3.80
C VAL A 519 -21.63 0.12 -4.71
N ALA A 520 -21.29 0.30 -5.98
CA ALA A 520 -22.11 1.03 -6.94
C ALA A 520 -23.39 0.24 -7.30
N ASP A 521 -24.47 0.95 -7.59
CA ASP A 521 -25.82 0.34 -7.68
C ASP A 521 -26.01 -0.54 -8.93
N SER A 522 -25.06 -0.45 -9.89
CA SER A 522 -24.94 -1.33 -11.05
C SER A 522 -24.18 -2.64 -10.79
N VAL A 523 -23.58 -2.82 -9.59
CA VAL A 523 -22.89 -4.05 -9.23
C VAL A 523 -23.91 -5.13 -8.89
N THR A 524 -23.73 -6.30 -9.49
CA THR A 524 -24.61 -7.47 -9.32
C THR A 524 -23.91 -8.63 -8.61
N THR A 525 -22.60 -8.56 -8.40
CA THR A 525 -21.82 -9.56 -7.65
C THR A 525 -20.73 -8.89 -6.81
N HIS A 526 -20.77 -9.09 -5.49
CA HIS A 526 -19.77 -8.61 -4.54
C HIS A 526 -19.81 -9.46 -3.25
N GLU A 527 -18.70 -9.63 -2.53
CA GLU A 527 -18.76 -10.25 -1.20
C GLU A 527 -17.68 -9.77 -0.23
N ALA A 528 -18.07 -9.35 0.99
CA ALA A 528 -17.14 -8.83 1.98
C ALA A 528 -17.36 -9.38 3.40
N TRP A 529 -16.27 -9.47 4.18
CA TRP A 529 -16.22 -10.11 5.50
C TRP A 529 -15.42 -9.29 6.53
N GLY A 530 -15.98 -9.05 7.71
CA GLY A 530 -15.27 -8.50 8.86
C GLY A 530 -14.91 -7.03 8.67
N MET A 531 -15.90 -6.13 8.69
CA MET A 531 -15.70 -4.72 8.30
C MET A 531 -16.09 -3.75 9.41
N GLY A 532 -15.19 -2.81 9.74
CA GLY A 532 -15.44 -1.71 10.68
C GLY A 532 -15.40 -0.33 10.01
N SER A 533 -16.26 0.58 10.45
CA SER A 533 -16.27 2.01 10.06
C SER A 533 -16.55 2.85 11.30
N TYR A 534 -15.59 3.66 11.74
CA TYR A 534 -15.63 4.39 13.01
C TYR A 534 -15.85 5.89 12.76
N CYS A 535 -16.33 6.63 13.76
CA CYS A 535 -16.43 8.09 13.66
C CYS A 535 -15.98 8.79 14.95
N TYR A 536 -15.22 9.86 14.78
CA TYR A 536 -14.76 10.74 15.83
C TYR A 536 -14.82 12.19 15.35
N TYR A 537 -16.03 12.72 15.14
CA TYR A 537 -16.28 14.08 14.65
C TYR A 537 -16.00 15.14 15.72
N ASN A 538 -14.78 15.18 16.25
CA ASN A 538 -14.37 16.06 17.35
C ASN A 538 -14.47 17.56 17.03
N VAL A 539 -14.39 17.95 15.74
CA VAL A 539 -14.58 19.34 15.28
C VAL A 539 -16.06 19.74 15.32
N ASN A 540 -16.99 18.79 15.09
CA ASN A 540 -18.43 19.05 15.20
C ASN A 540 -19.19 17.79 15.66
N PRO A 541 -19.29 17.55 16.98
CA PRO A 541 -19.87 16.32 17.52
C PRO A 541 -21.38 16.14 17.29
N ALA A 542 -22.06 17.12 16.70
CA ALA A 542 -23.46 17.05 16.31
C ALA A 542 -23.68 16.43 14.91
N ILE A 543 -22.60 16.07 14.20
CA ILE A 543 -22.67 15.42 12.88
C ILE A 543 -23.25 14.01 12.99
N LEU A 544 -24.19 13.71 12.09
CA LEU A 544 -24.72 12.38 11.85
C LEU A 544 -24.15 11.83 10.53
N GLN A 545 -23.66 10.60 10.59
CA GLN A 545 -23.27 9.80 9.43
C GLN A 545 -24.37 8.76 9.20
N HIS A 546 -25.00 8.75 8.02
CA HIS A 546 -26.19 7.94 7.80
C HIS A 546 -25.89 6.44 7.91
N HIS A 547 -24.82 5.96 7.27
CA HIS A 547 -24.31 4.59 7.36
C HIS A 547 -22.80 4.49 7.15
N GLY A 548 -22.17 3.42 7.62
CA GLY A 548 -20.79 3.07 7.27
C GLY A 548 -20.70 2.46 5.86
N PHE A 549 -21.67 1.60 5.52
CA PHE A 549 -21.66 0.80 4.29
C PHE A 549 -22.86 1.13 3.39
N ALA A 550 -22.65 1.13 2.07
CA ALA A 550 -23.70 1.42 1.09
C ALA A 550 -23.59 0.53 -0.15
N THR A 551 -24.70 -0.01 -0.62
CA THR A 551 -24.68 -1.12 -1.60
C THR A 551 -26.05 -1.35 -2.26
N PRO A 552 -26.16 -1.85 -3.50
CA PRO A 552 -27.44 -2.34 -4.02
C PRO A 552 -27.96 -3.54 -3.20
N VAL A 553 -29.27 -3.64 -3.03
CA VAL A 553 -29.93 -4.80 -2.39
C VAL A 553 -30.06 -5.91 -3.42
N ASN A 554 -29.14 -6.89 -3.38
CA ASN A 554 -29.07 -7.98 -4.34
C ASN A 554 -28.52 -9.25 -3.65
N PRO A 555 -29.15 -10.44 -3.78
CA PRO A 555 -28.70 -11.69 -3.14
C PRO A 555 -27.25 -12.11 -3.42
N ASN A 556 -26.62 -11.56 -4.46
CA ASN A 556 -25.24 -11.83 -4.85
C ASN A 556 -24.25 -10.72 -4.42
N VAL A 557 -24.70 -9.69 -3.69
CA VAL A 557 -23.91 -8.55 -3.22
C VAL A 557 -23.91 -8.57 -1.69
N LYS A 558 -23.10 -9.45 -1.11
CA LYS A 558 -23.22 -9.92 0.28
C LYS A 558 -22.18 -9.29 1.21
N PHE A 559 -22.56 -9.08 2.46
CA PHE A 559 -21.70 -8.59 3.53
C PHE A 559 -21.89 -9.43 4.79
N HIS A 560 -20.78 -9.76 5.46
CA HIS A 560 -20.75 -10.59 6.65
C HIS A 560 -19.97 -9.89 7.77
N ASN A 561 -20.50 -9.93 8.98
CA ASN A 561 -19.83 -9.44 10.20
C ASN A 561 -19.34 -7.99 10.07
N ILE A 562 -20.27 -7.05 9.89
CA ILE A 562 -19.97 -5.64 9.68
C ILE A 562 -20.46 -4.78 10.86
N MET A 563 -19.78 -3.67 11.13
CA MET A 563 -20.08 -2.81 12.28
C MET A 563 -19.74 -1.34 12.06
N VAL A 564 -20.43 -0.48 12.80
CA VAL A 564 -20.10 0.95 12.92
C VAL A 564 -19.97 1.36 14.38
N ILE A 565 -19.08 2.31 14.68
CA ILE A 565 -18.71 2.69 16.05
C ILE A 565 -18.58 4.22 16.15
N SER A 566 -19.20 4.83 17.16
CA SER A 566 -18.90 6.21 17.55
C SER A 566 -17.88 6.21 18.68
N LEU A 567 -16.72 6.81 18.44
CA LEU A 567 -15.65 6.92 19.44
C LEU A 567 -15.97 8.05 20.41
N GLY A 568 -16.18 7.72 21.69
CA GLY A 568 -16.47 8.71 22.73
C GLY A 568 -17.74 9.54 22.51
N GLY A 569 -18.64 9.12 21.62
CA GLY A 569 -19.87 9.84 21.27
C GLY A 569 -19.68 11.04 20.33
N GLN A 570 -18.51 11.19 19.69
CA GLN A 570 -18.19 12.33 18.82
C GLN A 570 -18.83 12.14 17.43
N GLY A 571 -20.06 12.64 17.29
CA GLY A 571 -20.96 12.29 16.19
C GLY A 571 -21.53 10.87 16.33
N GLN A 572 -22.50 10.51 15.48
CA GLN A 572 -23.16 9.19 15.56
C GLN A 572 -23.48 8.62 14.17
N TYR A 573 -23.56 7.30 14.09
CA TYR A 573 -24.13 6.59 12.94
C TYR A 573 -25.64 6.42 13.11
N GLU A 574 -26.42 6.65 12.05
CA GLU A 574 -27.86 6.35 12.06
C GLU A 574 -28.15 4.86 11.78
N ARG A 575 -27.29 4.21 10.98
CA ARG A 575 -27.37 2.83 10.51
C ARG A 575 -25.99 2.20 10.34
N VAL A 576 -25.95 0.88 10.19
CA VAL A 576 -24.73 0.14 9.83
C VAL A 576 -24.56 0.18 8.30
N ILE A 577 -25.55 -0.32 7.56
CA ILE A 577 -25.50 -0.55 6.11
C ILE A 577 -26.82 -0.15 5.44
N ASN A 578 -26.80 0.75 4.46
CA ASN A 578 -28.01 1.38 3.90
C ASN A 578 -28.95 1.86 5.03
N ASP A 579 -30.17 1.31 5.11
CA ASP A 579 -31.19 1.55 6.14
C ASP A 579 -31.21 0.50 7.28
N THR A 580 -30.22 -0.40 7.32
CA THR A 580 -30.19 -1.59 8.18
C THR A 580 -29.16 -1.48 9.31
N GLY A 581 -29.49 -2.10 10.46
CA GLY A 581 -28.75 -1.99 11.71
C GLY A 581 -29.24 -0.86 12.61
N SER A 582 -28.88 -0.93 13.90
CA SER A 582 -29.20 0.11 14.87
C SER A 582 -28.30 1.34 14.67
N PRO A 583 -28.72 2.54 15.11
CA PRO A 583 -27.82 3.66 15.28
C PRO A 583 -26.79 3.37 16.38
N THR A 584 -25.65 4.08 16.37
CA THR A 584 -24.81 4.19 17.57
C THR A 584 -25.43 5.21 18.53
N SER A 585 -25.15 5.10 19.83
CA SER A 585 -25.71 6.03 20.82
C SER A 585 -24.84 6.14 22.08
N GLY A 586 -24.93 7.29 22.75
CA GLY A 586 -24.12 7.58 23.94
C GLY A 586 -22.64 7.76 23.62
N SER A 587 -21.81 7.71 24.67
CA SER A 587 -20.35 7.93 24.61
C SER A 587 -19.52 6.68 24.94
N ASN A 588 -20.16 5.55 25.24
CA ASN A 588 -19.52 4.32 25.74
C ASN A 588 -18.75 3.52 24.66
N THR A 589 -18.65 4.02 23.42
CA THR A 589 -17.93 3.37 22.30
C THR A 589 -18.37 1.91 22.06
N VAL A 590 -19.69 1.70 22.01
CA VAL A 590 -20.30 0.38 21.77
C VAL A 590 -20.55 0.20 20.26
N PRO A 591 -20.08 -0.89 19.63
CA PRO A 591 -20.36 -1.16 18.22
C PRO A 591 -21.85 -1.44 17.95
N SER A 592 -22.38 -0.85 16.88
CA SER A 592 -23.62 -1.33 16.24
C SER A 592 -23.25 -2.31 15.13
N VAL A 593 -23.93 -3.45 15.05
CA VAL A 593 -23.50 -4.60 14.21
C VAL A 593 -24.61 -5.11 13.29
N VAL A 594 -24.20 -5.67 12.14
CA VAL A 594 -25.01 -6.49 11.26
C VAL A 594 -24.21 -7.75 10.91
N THR A 595 -24.76 -8.93 11.21
CA THR A 595 -24.07 -10.22 11.01
C THR A 595 -24.07 -10.67 9.55
N SER A 596 -25.13 -10.38 8.81
CA SER A 596 -25.30 -10.74 7.40
C SER A 596 -26.17 -9.72 6.67
N TYR A 597 -25.90 -9.48 5.39
CA TYR A 597 -26.66 -8.56 4.54
C TYR A 597 -26.45 -8.89 3.04
N PRO A 598 -27.43 -8.66 2.15
CA PRO A 598 -28.85 -8.47 2.44
C PRO A 598 -29.50 -9.76 2.93
#